data_AF-A0A939JKA8-F1
#
_entry.id   AF-A0A939JKA8-F1
#
_cell.length_a   1.000
_cell.length_b   1.000
_cell.length_c   1.000
_cell.angle_alpha   90.00
_cell.angle_beta   90.00
_cell.angle_gamma   90.00
#
_symmetry.space_group_name_H-M   'P 1'
#
loop_
_entity.id
_entity.type
_entity.pdbx_description
1 polymer ?
#
loop_
_entity_poly.entity_id
_entity_poly.type
_entity_poly.pdbx_seq_one_letter_code
_entity_poly.pdbx_strand_id
1 'polypeptide(L)'
;MTALLHLTERALWDAALASGSYEMSTRGRTLQEEGFIHTSLRHQVVAVAGFLYGDWAGPGDLVLLTIDSERLTAPVRYEPPAPGAEDFPHIYGPVPVDAVVKVQPWDGGYVLDWSDTAPLNPPLTSEREGDHLLVTTRDKTDFWRTTSYGFVRDDGHALLTGLPAGSAVEVTFESGSFTDLYDQAGIMVRVDESNWIKAGIEVTDSVPHLGAVVTRDRSDWSMAPVPDWSGTGAM
;
A
#
# COMPACT_ATOMS: atom_id res chain seq x y z
N MET A 1 16.84 6.15 4.65
CA MET A 1 15.72 7.01 4.25
C MET A 1 14.44 6.50 4.90
N THR A 2 13.75 7.34 5.69
CA THR A 2 12.40 7.02 6.18
C THR A 2 11.43 8.00 5.54
N ALA A 3 10.41 7.49 4.85
CA ALA A 3 9.36 8.31 4.28
C ALA A 3 8.35 8.71 5.38
N LEU A 4 8.25 10.00 5.67
CA LEU A 4 7.26 10.55 6.59
C LEU A 4 6.08 11.09 5.78
N LEU A 5 4.86 10.85 6.25
CA LEU A 5 3.64 11.23 5.54
C LEU A 5 2.93 12.38 6.25
N HIS A 6 2.47 13.37 5.50
CA HIS A 6 1.68 14.48 6.03
C HIS A 6 0.48 14.77 5.10
N LEU A 7 -0.73 14.68 5.64
CA LEU A 7 -1.96 15.00 4.92
C LEU A 7 -2.35 16.45 5.18
N THR A 8 -2.61 17.20 4.12
CA THR A 8 -2.95 18.63 4.19
C THR A 8 -3.90 19.04 3.08
N GLU A 9 -4.55 20.19 3.24
CA GLU A 9 -5.22 20.91 2.18
C GLU A 9 -4.25 21.29 1.05
N ARG A 10 -4.62 21.05 -0.21
CA ARG A 10 -3.84 21.41 -1.41
C ARG A 10 -3.44 22.87 -1.42
N ALA A 11 -4.37 23.77 -1.08
CA ALA A 11 -4.10 25.21 -1.09
C ALA A 11 -2.97 25.62 -0.13
N LEU A 12 -2.81 24.93 1.01
CA LEU A 12 -1.73 25.18 1.96
C LEU A 12 -0.39 24.69 1.41
N TRP A 13 -0.37 23.54 0.74
CA TRP A 13 0.81 23.07 0.03
C TRP A 13 1.22 24.01 -1.11
N ASP A 14 0.27 24.49 -1.92
CA ASP A 14 0.57 25.40 -3.02
C ASP A 14 1.09 26.76 -2.52
N ALA A 15 0.60 27.23 -1.37
CA ALA A 15 1.16 28.41 -0.70
C ALA A 15 2.59 28.17 -0.18
N ALA A 16 2.89 26.96 0.34
CA ALA A 16 4.23 26.59 0.75
C ALA A 16 5.22 26.58 -0.42
N LEU A 17 4.80 26.11 -1.61
CA LEU A 17 5.63 26.18 -2.82
C LEU A 17 6.07 27.61 -3.16
N ALA A 18 5.20 28.61 -2.95
CA ALA A 18 5.53 30.01 -3.20
C ALA A 18 6.49 30.60 -2.16
N SER A 19 6.45 30.13 -0.91
CA SER A 19 7.30 30.62 0.18
C SER A 19 8.59 29.82 0.38
N GLY A 20 8.66 28.58 -0.14
CA GLY A 20 9.77 27.65 0.03
C GLY A 20 9.70 26.81 1.31
N SER A 21 8.69 27.00 2.16
CA SER A 21 8.57 26.36 3.46
C SER A 21 7.12 26.00 3.78
N TYR A 22 6.88 24.80 4.31
CA TYR A 22 5.59 24.36 4.82
C TYR A 22 5.58 24.39 6.36
N GLU A 23 4.57 25.04 6.94
CA GLU A 23 4.54 25.38 8.38
C GLU A 23 3.21 25.07 9.07
N MET A 24 2.34 24.25 8.47
CA MET A 24 1.14 23.80 9.16
C MET A 24 1.44 22.51 9.92
N SER A 25 0.97 22.43 11.16
CA SER A 25 1.23 21.28 12.02
C SER A 25 0.23 20.16 11.80
N THR A 26 -1.04 20.53 11.75
CA THR A 26 -2.20 19.68 11.57
C THR A 26 -3.34 20.54 11.05
N ARG A 27 -4.51 19.95 10.79
CA ARG A 27 -5.69 20.67 10.29
C ARG A 27 -6.00 21.89 11.16
N GLY A 28 -5.90 23.08 10.57
CA GLY A 28 -6.24 24.35 11.22
C GLY A 28 -5.27 24.85 12.29
N ARG A 29 -4.08 24.26 12.43
CA ARG A 29 -3.08 24.65 13.44
C ARG A 29 -1.69 24.77 12.82
N THR A 30 -1.00 25.85 13.12
CA THR A 30 0.35 26.15 12.61
C THR A 30 1.44 25.48 13.46
N LEU A 31 2.64 25.35 12.89
CA LEU A 31 3.85 24.94 13.60
C LEU A 31 4.13 25.84 14.83
N GLN A 32 3.87 27.14 14.71
CA GLN A 32 4.06 28.10 15.81
C GLN A 32 3.15 27.79 17.02
N GLU A 33 1.94 27.28 16.77
CA GLU A 33 0.95 26.99 17.81
C GLU A 33 1.18 25.64 18.49
N GLU A 34 1.62 24.63 17.74
CA GLU A 34 1.81 23.25 18.24
C GLU A 34 3.27 22.96 18.67
N GLY A 35 4.25 23.64 18.06
CA GLY A 35 5.68 23.44 18.31
C GLY A 35 6.36 22.36 17.47
N PHE A 36 5.60 21.57 16.71
CA PHE A 36 6.07 20.57 15.76
C PHE A 36 5.02 20.32 14.67
N ILE A 37 5.40 19.70 13.55
CA ILE A 37 4.48 19.23 12.50
C ILE A 37 4.17 17.75 12.71
N HIS A 38 2.88 17.42 12.74
CA HIS A 38 2.43 16.04 12.87
C HIS A 38 2.68 15.30 11.56
N THR A 39 3.38 14.17 11.62
CA THR A 39 3.51 13.27 10.47
C THR A 39 3.11 11.85 10.86
N SER A 40 2.98 10.98 9.87
CA SER A 40 2.55 9.61 10.04
C SER A 40 3.50 8.67 9.32
N LEU A 41 3.61 7.45 9.83
CA LEU A 41 4.10 6.32 9.05
C LEU A 41 2.98 5.83 8.12
N ARG A 42 3.36 5.01 7.13
CA ARG A 42 2.44 4.48 6.10
C ARG A 42 1.23 3.76 6.66
N HIS A 43 1.42 2.94 7.69
CA HIS A 43 0.33 2.19 8.31
C HIS A 43 -0.59 3.07 9.17
N GLN A 44 -0.16 4.29 9.51
CA GLN A 44 -0.89 5.22 10.38
C GLN A 44 -1.77 6.19 9.58
N VAL A 45 -1.38 6.53 8.35
CA VAL A 45 -1.96 7.66 7.59
C VAL A 45 -3.47 7.55 7.37
N VAL A 46 -4.00 6.36 7.04
CA VAL A 46 -5.43 6.18 6.74
C VAL A 46 -6.28 6.46 7.99
N ALA A 47 -5.85 5.97 9.16
CA ALA A 47 -6.55 6.21 10.42
C ALA A 47 -6.49 7.70 10.80
N VAL A 48 -5.33 8.34 10.63
CA VAL A 48 -5.16 9.80 10.88
C VAL A 48 -6.02 10.63 9.94
N ALA A 49 -6.10 10.25 8.66
CA ALA A 49 -6.95 10.91 7.67
C ALA A 49 -8.43 10.85 8.07
N GLY A 50 -8.91 9.67 8.48
CA GLY A 50 -10.28 9.52 8.98
C GLY A 50 -10.54 10.35 10.24
N PHE A 51 -9.57 10.43 11.15
CA PHE A 51 -9.69 11.21 12.38
C PHE A 51 -9.71 12.72 12.14
N LEU A 52 -8.79 13.25 11.31
CA LEU A 52 -8.62 14.69 11.10
C LEU A 52 -9.51 15.24 9.99
N TYR A 53 -9.80 14.45 8.97
CA TYR A 53 -10.45 14.88 7.72
C TYR A 53 -11.67 14.01 7.35
N GLY A 54 -12.14 13.12 8.21
CA GLY A 54 -13.30 12.26 7.92
C GLY A 54 -14.62 13.02 7.69
N ASP A 55 -14.73 14.24 8.21
CA ASP A 55 -15.85 15.16 7.99
C ASP A 55 -15.50 16.29 6.99
N TRP A 56 -14.43 16.13 6.22
CA TRP A 56 -13.95 17.15 5.31
C TRP A 56 -14.99 17.50 4.25
N ALA A 57 -15.58 18.68 4.40
CA ALA A 57 -16.44 19.35 3.42
C ALA A 57 -15.83 20.69 2.97
N GLY A 58 -14.51 20.84 3.12
CA GLY A 58 -13.80 22.05 2.74
C GLY A 58 -13.80 22.27 1.23
N PRO A 59 -13.55 23.50 0.77
CA PRO A 59 -13.73 23.89 -0.62
C PRO A 59 -12.65 23.37 -1.58
N GLY A 60 -11.70 22.56 -1.12
CA GLY A 60 -10.55 22.14 -1.91
C GLY A 60 -10.08 20.72 -1.61
N ASP A 61 -9.23 20.22 -2.51
CA ASP A 61 -8.69 18.87 -2.46
C ASP A 61 -7.70 18.71 -1.31
N LEU A 62 -7.60 17.49 -0.80
CA LEU A 62 -6.54 17.08 0.12
C LEU A 62 -5.39 16.44 -0.67
N VAL A 63 -4.18 16.58 -0.13
CA VAL A 63 -2.98 15.97 -0.67
C VAL A 63 -2.15 15.30 0.41
N LEU A 64 -1.61 14.15 0.07
CA LEU A 64 -0.62 13.45 0.86
C LEU A 64 0.79 13.84 0.40
N LEU A 65 1.54 14.44 1.32
CA LEU A 65 2.96 14.75 1.13
C LEU A 65 3.80 13.59 1.63
N THR A 66 4.74 13.12 0.80
CA THR A 66 5.81 12.22 1.21
C THR A 66 7.07 13.03 1.42
N ILE A 67 7.55 13.06 2.67
CA ILE A 67 8.71 13.83 3.12
C ILE A 67 9.88 12.87 3.30
N ASP A 68 11.00 13.19 2.67
CA ASP A 68 12.27 12.50 2.87
C ASP A 68 12.94 13.01 4.16
N SER A 69 12.97 12.16 5.17
CA SER A 69 13.54 12.51 6.48
C SER A 69 15.01 12.93 6.42
N GLU A 70 15.77 12.49 5.40
CA GLU A 70 17.19 12.81 5.26
C GLU A 70 17.42 14.22 4.69
N ARG A 71 16.39 14.84 4.12
CA ARG A 71 16.42 16.23 3.62
C ARG A 71 15.96 17.25 4.65
N LEU A 72 15.51 16.79 5.82
CA LEU A 72 15.09 17.66 6.90
C LEU A 72 16.32 18.18 7.65
N THR A 73 16.29 19.48 7.96
CA THR A 73 17.22 20.10 8.89
C THR A 73 16.69 20.08 10.33
N ALA A 74 15.37 20.01 10.48
CA ALA A 74 14.69 19.92 11.76
C ALA A 74 14.76 18.49 12.34
N PRO A 75 14.85 18.33 13.67
CA PRO A 75 14.88 17.02 14.28
C PRO A 75 13.51 16.34 14.18
N VAL A 76 13.53 15.03 13.90
CA VAL A 76 12.36 14.17 13.93
C VAL A 76 12.36 13.38 15.25
N ARG A 77 11.24 13.38 15.96
CA ARG A 77 11.06 12.55 17.17
C ARG A 77 9.84 11.67 17.02
N TYR A 78 9.92 10.48 17.59
CA TYR A 78 8.82 9.53 17.63
C TYR A 78 8.23 9.57 19.03
N GLU A 79 7.00 10.04 19.13
CA GLU A 79 6.35 10.29 20.43
C GLU A 79 4.88 9.85 20.37
N PRO A 80 4.34 9.24 21.44
CA PRO A 80 2.96 8.78 21.44
C PRO A 80 2.02 9.92 21.81
N PRO A 81 0.79 9.97 21.25
CA PRO A 81 -0.20 10.99 21.59
C PRO A 81 -0.76 10.81 23.01
N ALA A 82 -0.63 9.61 23.59
CA ALA A 82 -1.02 9.28 24.95
C ALA A 82 -0.18 8.11 25.49
N PRO A 83 -0.02 7.95 26.81
CA PRO A 83 0.70 6.81 27.39
C PRO A 83 0.14 5.47 26.91
N GLY A 84 1.00 4.63 26.32
CA GLY A 84 0.65 3.31 25.81
C GLY A 84 0.06 3.30 24.38
N ALA A 85 -0.07 4.47 23.73
CA ALA A 85 -0.34 4.54 22.30
C ALA A 85 0.94 4.29 21.48
N GLU A 86 0.77 3.98 20.20
CA GLU A 86 1.88 3.91 19.24
C GLU A 86 2.53 5.30 19.04
N ASP A 87 3.83 5.32 18.78
CA ASP A 87 4.58 6.55 18.48
C ASP A 87 4.28 7.09 17.08
N PHE A 88 4.17 8.41 16.98
CA PHE A 88 4.04 9.13 15.72
C PHE A 88 5.28 10.01 15.48
N PRO A 89 5.75 10.10 14.22
CA PRO A 89 6.84 11.00 13.89
C PRO A 89 6.37 12.47 13.93
N HIS A 90 7.11 13.31 14.65
CA HIS A 90 6.93 14.75 14.74
C HIS A 90 8.16 15.48 14.24
N ILE A 91 7.97 16.45 13.33
CA ILE A 91 9.06 17.28 12.80
C ILE A 91 9.09 18.59 13.60
N TYR A 92 10.17 18.82 14.36
CA TYR A 92 10.30 19.98 15.24
C TYR A 92 10.89 21.20 14.49
N GLY A 93 10.21 21.61 13.43
CA GLY A 93 10.59 22.75 12.60
C GLY A 93 9.84 22.78 11.26
N PRO A 94 10.04 23.83 10.45
CA PRO A 94 9.42 23.94 9.13
C PRO A 94 9.90 22.81 8.22
N VAL A 95 9.04 22.40 7.27
CA VAL A 95 9.40 21.43 6.24
C VAL A 95 9.81 22.20 4.97
N PRO A 96 11.08 22.12 4.54
CA PRO A 96 11.50 22.66 3.24
C PRO A 96 10.73 21.98 2.10
N VAL A 97 10.29 22.74 1.11
CA VAL A 97 9.50 22.18 0.00
C VAL A 97 10.26 21.14 -0.83
N ASP A 98 11.60 21.20 -0.86
CA ASP A 98 12.48 20.23 -1.53
C ASP A 98 12.70 18.94 -0.73
N ALA A 99 12.31 18.92 0.55
CA ALA A 99 12.21 17.71 1.35
C ALA A 99 10.96 16.88 1.00
N VAL A 100 9.95 17.48 0.36
CA VAL A 100 8.76 16.78 -0.13
C VAL A 100 9.08 16.14 -1.48
N VAL A 101 9.24 14.82 -1.50
CA VAL A 101 9.66 14.05 -2.69
C VAL A 101 8.50 13.52 -3.51
N LYS A 102 7.28 13.49 -2.96
CA LYS A 102 6.07 13.07 -3.65
C LYS A 102 4.86 13.82 -3.10
N VAL A 103 3.95 14.21 -3.99
CA VAL A 103 2.67 14.82 -3.65
C VAL A 103 1.59 14.07 -4.40
N GLN A 104 0.62 13.51 -3.69
CA GLN A 104 -0.47 12.74 -4.28
C GLN A 104 -1.82 13.35 -3.87
N PRO A 105 -2.81 13.44 -4.77
CA PRO A 105 -4.19 13.66 -4.35
C PRO A 105 -4.62 12.61 -3.32
N TRP A 106 -5.48 13.00 -2.39
CA TRP A 106 -6.08 12.10 -1.41
C TRP A 106 -7.56 11.91 -1.70
N ASP A 107 -7.93 10.70 -2.13
CA ASP A 107 -9.29 10.26 -2.47
C ASP A 107 -9.82 9.19 -1.51
N GLY A 108 -9.12 8.98 -0.38
CA GLY A 108 -9.44 7.95 0.62
C GLY A 108 -8.37 6.86 0.75
N GLY A 109 -7.39 6.84 -0.14
CA GLY A 109 -6.23 5.94 -0.08
C GLY A 109 -4.95 6.56 -0.64
N TYR A 110 -3.96 5.70 -0.89
CA TYR A 110 -2.73 6.08 -1.57
C TYR A 110 -2.15 4.90 -2.36
N VAL A 111 -1.50 5.22 -3.48
CA VAL A 111 -0.81 4.23 -4.32
C VAL A 111 0.55 3.90 -3.70
N LEU A 112 0.77 2.62 -3.41
CA LEU A 112 2.07 2.08 -2.98
C LEU A 112 3.05 2.10 -4.14
N ASP A 113 4.30 2.52 -3.88
CA ASP A 113 5.36 2.24 -4.84
C ASP A 113 5.80 0.79 -4.67
N TRP A 114 6.11 0.10 -5.77
CA TRP A 114 6.57 -1.28 -5.73
C TRP A 114 7.83 -1.45 -4.86
N SER A 115 8.67 -0.41 -4.76
CA SER A 115 9.85 -0.40 -3.88
C SER A 115 9.54 -0.33 -2.38
N ASP A 116 8.29 -0.06 -2.00
CA ASP A 116 7.83 0.00 -0.61
C ASP A 116 7.33 -1.35 -0.07
N THR A 117 7.69 -2.43 -0.76
CA THR A 117 7.29 -3.79 -0.44
C THR A 117 8.51 -4.69 -0.21
N ALA A 118 8.32 -5.75 0.56
CA ALA A 118 9.32 -6.77 0.80
C ALA A 118 8.97 -8.03 -0.01
N PRO A 119 9.90 -8.58 -0.80
CA PRO A 119 9.61 -9.77 -1.58
C PRO A 119 9.57 -11.03 -0.70
N LEU A 120 8.53 -11.83 -0.87
CA LEU A 120 8.46 -13.23 -0.47
C LEU A 120 8.66 -14.08 -1.72
N ASN A 121 9.68 -14.95 -1.71
CA ASN A 121 10.08 -15.78 -2.84
C ASN A 121 10.22 -14.94 -4.13
N PRO A 122 11.32 -14.19 -4.32
CA PRO A 122 11.46 -13.32 -5.49
C PRO A 122 11.21 -14.09 -6.81
N PRO A 123 10.60 -13.46 -7.83
CA PRO A 123 10.32 -14.08 -9.13
C PRO A 123 11.61 -14.38 -9.92
N LEU A 124 11.47 -14.83 -11.18
CA LEU A 124 12.59 -14.92 -12.11
C LEU A 124 13.07 -13.51 -12.49
N THR A 125 12.12 -12.64 -12.88
CA THR A 125 12.36 -11.21 -13.08
C THR A 125 11.18 -10.40 -12.55
N SER A 126 11.47 -9.16 -12.15
CA SER A 126 10.48 -8.14 -11.81
C SER A 126 10.99 -6.80 -12.33
N GLU A 127 10.30 -6.23 -13.29
CA GLU A 127 10.71 -5.03 -14.01
C GLU A 127 9.63 -3.97 -13.92
N ARG A 128 10.04 -2.73 -13.62
CA ARG A 128 9.11 -1.61 -13.52
C ARG A 128 8.91 -0.99 -14.90
N GLU A 129 7.66 -0.92 -15.34
CA GLU A 129 7.27 -0.25 -16.59
C GLU A 129 6.29 0.87 -16.26
N GLY A 130 6.81 2.08 -16.02
CA GLY A 130 5.99 3.20 -15.56
C GLY A 130 5.42 2.95 -14.15
N ASP A 131 4.10 2.90 -14.06
CA ASP A 131 3.31 2.53 -12.88
C ASP A 131 3.02 1.02 -12.78
N HIS A 132 3.23 0.26 -13.85
CA HIS A 132 3.08 -1.19 -13.86
C HIS A 132 4.33 -1.92 -13.34
N LEU A 133 4.13 -3.15 -12.89
CA LEU A 133 5.19 -4.10 -12.58
C LEU A 133 5.01 -5.34 -13.45
N LEU A 134 5.96 -5.58 -14.35
CA LEU A 134 6.03 -6.81 -15.13
C LEU A 134 6.75 -7.88 -14.31
N VAL A 135 6.09 -9.00 -14.06
CA VAL A 135 6.61 -10.10 -13.25
C VAL A 135 6.69 -11.37 -14.08
N THR A 136 7.88 -11.95 -14.21
CA THR A 136 8.07 -13.30 -14.78
C THR A 136 8.25 -14.29 -13.63
N THR A 137 7.30 -15.20 -13.47
CA THR A 137 7.35 -16.21 -12.41
C THR A 137 8.48 -17.23 -12.64
N ARG A 138 8.87 -17.95 -11.59
CA ARG A 138 9.69 -19.16 -11.74
C ARG A 138 8.77 -20.35 -12.00
N ASP A 139 9.30 -21.34 -12.70
CA ASP A 139 8.59 -22.60 -12.95
C ASP A 139 8.12 -23.27 -11.65
N LYS A 140 6.91 -23.85 -11.69
CA LYS A 140 6.37 -24.76 -10.65
C LYS A 140 6.27 -24.14 -9.25
N THR A 141 5.89 -22.87 -9.19
CA THR A 141 5.65 -22.14 -7.94
C THR A 141 4.18 -22.10 -7.59
N ASP A 142 3.85 -22.21 -6.30
CA ASP A 142 2.45 -22.18 -5.82
C ASP A 142 2.36 -21.85 -4.30
N PHE A 143 1.14 -21.53 -3.87
CA PHE A 143 0.73 -21.49 -2.48
C PHE A 143 -0.44 -22.46 -2.26
N TRP A 144 -0.20 -23.53 -1.52
CA TRP A 144 -1.22 -24.52 -1.16
C TRP A 144 -0.82 -25.33 0.08
N ARG A 145 -1.79 -25.72 0.92
CA ARG A 145 -1.56 -26.57 2.10
C ARG A 145 -2.53 -27.75 2.22
N THR A 146 -2.02 -28.94 1.94
CA THR A 146 -2.52 -30.29 2.29
C THR A 146 -3.86 -30.74 1.73
N THR A 147 -4.87 -29.87 1.64
CA THR A 147 -6.25 -30.25 1.31
C THR A 147 -6.29 -30.93 -0.05
N SER A 148 -6.95 -32.09 -0.12
CA SER A 148 -7.10 -33.00 -1.27
C SER A 148 -5.81 -33.60 -1.83
N TYR A 149 -4.71 -32.85 -1.93
CA TYR A 149 -3.50 -33.24 -2.64
C TYR A 149 -2.37 -33.77 -1.75
N GLY A 150 -2.42 -33.54 -0.43
CA GLY A 150 -1.46 -34.07 0.53
C GLY A 150 -0.07 -33.41 0.52
N PHE A 151 0.18 -32.43 -0.36
CA PHE A 151 1.42 -31.67 -0.41
C PHE A 151 1.27 -30.26 0.18
N VAL A 152 2.42 -29.62 0.46
CA VAL A 152 2.52 -28.20 0.83
C VAL A 152 3.39 -27.49 -0.22
N ARG A 153 2.95 -26.30 -0.62
CA ARG A 153 3.68 -25.34 -1.46
C ARG A 153 3.58 -23.97 -0.82
N ASP A 154 4.73 -23.30 -0.74
CA ASP A 154 4.88 -21.96 -0.17
C ASP A 154 5.99 -21.20 -0.92
N ASP A 155 6.13 -21.49 -2.21
CA ASP A 155 7.19 -21.00 -3.10
C ASP A 155 6.67 -20.05 -4.20
N GLY A 156 5.35 -19.76 -4.19
CA GLY A 156 4.75 -18.68 -4.97
C GLY A 156 5.31 -17.30 -4.63
N HIS A 157 5.16 -16.35 -5.55
CA HIS A 157 5.76 -15.03 -5.46
C HIS A 157 4.80 -14.01 -4.84
N ALA A 158 5.27 -13.17 -3.92
CA ALA A 158 4.49 -12.05 -3.40
C ALA A 158 5.38 -10.84 -3.08
N LEU A 159 4.82 -9.65 -3.24
CA LEU A 159 5.33 -8.41 -2.68
C LEU A 159 4.47 -8.04 -1.47
N LEU A 160 5.07 -8.03 -0.29
CA LEU A 160 4.36 -7.88 0.99
C LEU A 160 4.65 -6.52 1.61
N THR A 161 3.63 -5.91 2.19
CA THR A 161 3.77 -4.74 3.04
C THR A 161 2.77 -4.82 4.20
N GLY A 162 2.89 -3.93 5.18
CA GLY A 162 1.95 -3.88 6.29
C GLY A 162 0.55 -3.49 5.81
N LEU A 163 -0.46 -4.29 6.19
CA LEU A 163 -1.87 -4.00 5.93
C LEU A 163 -2.59 -3.69 7.26
N PRO A 164 -2.83 -2.41 7.59
CA PRO A 164 -3.50 -2.02 8.83
C PRO A 164 -4.91 -2.59 8.94
N ALA A 165 -5.37 -2.84 10.17
CA ALA A 165 -6.76 -3.22 10.40
C ALA A 165 -7.73 -2.13 9.91
N GLY A 166 -8.78 -2.53 9.20
CA GLY A 166 -9.77 -1.60 8.63
C GLY A 166 -9.33 -0.92 7.33
N SER A 167 -8.19 -1.31 6.76
CA SER A 167 -7.77 -0.89 5.42
C SER A 167 -8.20 -1.89 4.35
N ALA A 168 -8.19 -1.45 3.10
CA ALA A 168 -8.41 -2.28 1.92
C ALA A 168 -7.25 -2.08 0.94
N VAL A 169 -7.04 -3.06 0.07
CA VAL A 169 -6.07 -3.00 -1.02
C VAL A 169 -6.75 -3.47 -2.30
N GLU A 170 -6.41 -2.82 -3.40
CA GLU A 170 -6.84 -3.15 -4.75
C GLU A 170 -5.60 -3.24 -5.64
N VAL A 171 -5.65 -4.11 -6.65
CA VAL A 171 -4.61 -4.28 -7.65
C VAL A 171 -5.27 -4.73 -8.94
N THR A 172 -4.83 -4.17 -10.05
CA THR A 172 -5.34 -4.48 -11.39
C THR A 172 -4.32 -5.33 -12.13
N PHE A 173 -4.81 -6.28 -12.93
CA PHE A 173 -3.97 -7.13 -13.76
C PHE A 173 -4.40 -7.06 -15.23
N GLU A 174 -3.43 -7.17 -16.13
CA GLU A 174 -3.70 -7.33 -17.55
C GLU A 174 -4.01 -8.80 -17.84
N SER A 175 -5.25 -9.09 -18.25
CA SER A 175 -5.69 -10.46 -18.51
C SER A 175 -5.00 -11.15 -19.69
N GLY A 176 -4.35 -10.38 -20.57
CA GLY A 176 -3.56 -10.92 -21.68
C GLY A 176 -2.31 -11.69 -21.23
N SER A 177 -1.91 -11.55 -19.96
CA SER A 177 -0.71 -12.17 -19.40
C SER A 177 -0.91 -13.60 -18.91
N PHE A 178 -2.16 -14.10 -18.86
CA PHE A 178 -2.44 -15.48 -18.43
C PHE A 178 -2.63 -16.38 -19.65
N THR A 179 -1.67 -17.25 -19.93
CA THR A 179 -1.64 -18.08 -21.14
C THR A 179 -1.70 -19.57 -20.87
N ASP A 180 -1.25 -19.99 -19.69
CA ASP A 180 -1.03 -21.39 -19.34
C ASP A 180 -1.97 -21.86 -18.23
N LEU A 181 -2.12 -23.19 -18.15
CA LEU A 181 -2.94 -23.83 -17.13
C LEU A 181 -2.33 -23.57 -15.74
N TYR A 182 -3.17 -23.08 -14.81
CA TYR A 182 -2.85 -22.68 -13.44
C TYR A 182 -2.07 -21.38 -13.28
N ASP A 183 -1.96 -20.57 -14.34
CA ASP A 183 -1.49 -19.20 -14.20
C ASP A 183 -2.37 -18.44 -13.19
N GLN A 184 -1.72 -17.75 -12.26
CA GLN A 184 -2.36 -17.07 -11.15
C GLN A 184 -1.77 -15.68 -10.94
N ALA A 185 -2.62 -14.69 -10.69
CA ALA A 185 -2.21 -13.41 -10.12
C ALA A 185 -3.33 -12.83 -9.27
N GLY A 186 -2.96 -12.10 -8.22
CA GLY A 186 -3.92 -11.66 -7.22
C GLY A 186 -3.29 -10.94 -6.04
N ILE A 187 -4.10 -10.77 -5.00
CA ILE A 187 -3.70 -10.22 -3.70
C ILE A 187 -3.39 -11.38 -2.75
N MET A 188 -2.38 -11.17 -1.90
CA MET A 188 -2.11 -12.03 -0.75
C MET A 188 -2.22 -11.24 0.56
N VAL A 189 -2.92 -11.80 1.54
CA VAL A 189 -2.88 -11.36 2.94
C VAL A 189 -2.22 -12.49 3.74
N ARG A 190 -1.08 -12.20 4.38
CA ARG A 190 -0.26 -13.23 5.03
C ARG A 190 0.11 -12.83 6.46
N VAL A 191 -0.08 -13.76 7.40
CA VAL A 191 0.43 -13.67 8.76
C VAL A 191 1.71 -14.51 8.88
N ASP A 192 1.69 -15.75 8.40
CA ASP A 192 2.81 -16.69 8.40
C ASP A 192 2.64 -17.78 7.31
N GLU A 193 3.52 -18.78 7.25
CA GLU A 193 3.48 -19.88 6.26
C GLU A 193 2.26 -20.81 6.35
N SER A 194 1.55 -20.78 7.46
CA SER A 194 0.36 -21.58 7.74
C SER A 194 -0.94 -20.78 7.80
N ASN A 195 -0.86 -19.45 7.82
CA ASN A 195 -2.00 -18.54 7.96
C ASN A 195 -1.94 -17.43 6.90
N TRP A 196 -2.67 -17.61 5.80
CA TRP A 196 -2.70 -16.67 4.68
C TRP A 196 -3.96 -16.82 3.83
N ILE A 197 -4.24 -15.79 3.02
CA ILE A 197 -5.29 -15.76 2.01
C ILE A 197 -4.63 -15.36 0.69
N LYS A 198 -4.95 -16.05 -0.41
CA LYS A 198 -4.72 -15.55 -1.78
C LYS A 198 -6.06 -15.40 -2.49
N ALA A 199 -6.24 -14.33 -3.25
CA ALA A 199 -7.45 -14.11 -4.04
C ALA A 199 -7.10 -13.40 -5.35
N GLY A 200 -7.73 -13.80 -6.45
CA GLY A 200 -7.43 -13.25 -7.76
C GLY A 200 -7.89 -14.17 -8.89
N ILE A 201 -7.20 -14.06 -10.02
CA ILE A 201 -7.45 -14.88 -11.21
C ILE A 201 -6.62 -16.14 -11.17
N GLU A 202 -7.25 -17.25 -11.56
CA GLU A 202 -6.60 -18.52 -11.84
C GLU A 202 -7.15 -19.10 -13.16
N VAL A 203 -6.29 -19.53 -14.06
CA VAL A 203 -6.71 -20.16 -15.33
C VAL A 203 -6.85 -21.67 -15.15
N THR A 204 -8.06 -22.19 -15.34
CA THR A 204 -8.33 -23.63 -15.38
C THR A 204 -9.18 -23.98 -16.58
N ASP A 205 -8.87 -25.09 -17.27
CA ASP A 205 -9.56 -25.51 -18.50
C ASP A 205 -9.64 -24.41 -19.56
N SER A 206 -8.58 -23.59 -19.67
CA SER A 206 -8.48 -22.43 -20.58
C SER A 206 -9.52 -21.33 -20.31
N VAL A 207 -10.15 -21.32 -19.13
CA VAL A 207 -11.10 -20.29 -18.68
C VAL A 207 -10.53 -19.58 -17.46
N PRO A 208 -10.47 -18.24 -17.43
CA PRO A 208 -10.12 -17.51 -16.22
C PRO A 208 -11.23 -17.68 -15.18
N HIS A 209 -10.83 -17.93 -13.94
CA HIS A 209 -11.71 -18.04 -12.79
C HIS A 209 -11.30 -17.00 -11.75
N LEU A 210 -12.28 -16.35 -11.15
CA LEU A 210 -12.08 -15.55 -9.94
C LEU A 210 -12.21 -16.47 -8.74
N GLY A 211 -11.23 -16.45 -7.85
CA GLY A 211 -11.23 -17.33 -6.69
C GLY A 211 -10.49 -16.78 -5.49
N ALA A 212 -10.64 -17.49 -4.39
CA ALA A 212 -9.91 -17.25 -3.16
C ALA A 212 -9.56 -18.57 -2.48
N VAL A 213 -8.36 -18.63 -1.92
CA VAL A 213 -7.92 -19.69 -1.01
C VAL A 213 -7.71 -19.07 0.36
N VAL A 214 -8.42 -19.57 1.36
CA VAL A 214 -8.22 -19.23 2.77
C VAL A 214 -7.48 -20.37 3.44
N THR A 215 -6.31 -20.08 3.98
CA THR A 215 -5.44 -21.08 4.60
C THR A 215 -5.28 -20.78 6.08
N ARG A 216 -5.72 -21.74 6.90
CA ARG A 216 -5.43 -21.82 8.34
C ARG A 216 -5.01 -23.26 8.65
N ASP A 217 -3.71 -23.49 8.65
CA ASP A 217 -3.02 -24.80 8.63
C ASP A 217 -3.28 -25.64 7.36
N ARG A 218 -4.51 -25.59 6.83
CA ARG A 218 -4.98 -26.25 5.62
C ARG A 218 -5.69 -25.24 4.72
N SER A 219 -5.64 -25.46 3.41
CA SER A 219 -6.25 -24.58 2.42
C SER A 219 -7.71 -24.95 2.16
N ASP A 220 -8.59 -23.95 2.15
CA ASP A 220 -9.97 -24.05 1.66
C ASP A 220 -10.10 -23.13 0.44
N TRP A 221 -10.68 -23.64 -0.65
CA TRP A 221 -10.66 -22.98 -1.96
C TRP A 221 -12.05 -22.90 -2.55
N SER A 222 -12.38 -21.70 -3.05
CA SER A 222 -13.58 -21.43 -3.83
C SER A 222 -13.22 -20.65 -5.08
N MET A 223 -13.84 -20.99 -6.21
CA MET A 223 -13.65 -20.31 -7.49
C MET A 223 -14.96 -20.27 -8.28
N ALA A 224 -15.08 -19.28 -9.17
CA ALA A 224 -16.16 -19.18 -10.14
C ALA A 224 -15.61 -18.77 -11.51
N PRO A 225 -16.11 -19.34 -12.62
CA PRO A 225 -15.66 -18.99 -13.96
C PRO A 225 -16.07 -17.56 -14.32
N VAL A 226 -15.17 -16.82 -14.96
CA VAL A 226 -15.38 -15.46 -15.47
C VAL A 226 -14.96 -15.37 -16.95
N PRO A 227 -15.58 -16.14 -17.86
CA PRO A 227 -15.11 -16.29 -19.24
C PRO A 227 -15.02 -14.97 -20.00
N ASP A 228 -15.90 -14.01 -19.68
CA ASP A 228 -15.94 -12.68 -20.30
C ASP A 228 -14.73 -11.79 -19.95
N TRP A 229 -13.89 -12.20 -18.99
CA TRP A 229 -12.68 -11.47 -18.60
C TRP A 229 -11.46 -11.83 -19.45
N SER A 230 -11.62 -12.76 -20.39
CA SER A 230 -10.58 -13.13 -21.34
C SER A 230 -10.27 -11.94 -22.27
N GLY A 231 -9.05 -11.39 -22.20
CA GLY A 231 -8.61 -10.28 -23.05
C GLY A 231 -9.17 -8.90 -22.66
N THR A 232 -9.80 -8.75 -21.50
CA THR A 232 -10.21 -7.45 -20.91
C THR A 232 -9.54 -7.23 -19.55
N GLY A 233 -9.20 -5.99 -19.19
CA GLY A 233 -8.59 -5.71 -17.88
C GLY A 233 -9.53 -6.12 -16.74
N ALA A 234 -9.06 -6.96 -15.82
CA ALA A 234 -9.79 -7.33 -14.61
C ALA A 234 -9.43 -6.33 -13.51
N MET A 235 -10.42 -5.56 -13.06
CA MET A 235 -10.30 -4.70 -11.87
C MET A 235 -10.47 -5.52 -10.61
#